data_AF-A0A350JL76-F1
#
_entry.id   AF-A0A350JL76-F1
#
_cell.length_a   1.000
_cell.length_b   1.000
_cell.length_c   1.000
_cell.angle_alpha   90.00
_cell.angle_beta   90.00
_cell.angle_gamma   90.00
#
_symmetry.space_group_name_H-M   'P 1'
#
loop_
_entity.id
_entity.type
_entity.pdbx_description
1 polymer ?
#
loop_
_entity_poly.entity_id
_entity_poly.type
_entity_poly.pdbx_seq_one_letter_code
_entity_poly.pdbx_strand_id
1 'polypeptide(L)'
;MNRADQLAFCNRCLNKKFNPKKGVVCGLTGEQATFDIDCPDYAEDKVAKKEQDRYDAAQKDRVLKEETLGLNSFGVKNQKTASYIILTIGVIWLVAGVMADRIFFYPFVLIIVGVVLNVRAVRKEREDKFKDDSVIDNIDED
;
A
#
# COMPACT_ATOMS: atom_id res chain seq x y z
N MET A 1 -21.63 -1.44 -11.09
CA MET A 1 -20.34 -1.01 -10.50
C MET A 1 -20.58 -0.08 -9.29
N ASN A 2 -19.67 0.06 -8.30
CA ASN A 2 -19.92 0.95 -7.14
C ASN A 2 -19.52 2.40 -7.46
N ARG A 3 -20.11 3.38 -6.76
CA ARG A 3 -19.86 4.82 -6.93
C ARG A 3 -18.37 5.17 -6.79
N ALA A 4 -17.65 4.48 -5.89
CA ALA A 4 -16.22 4.67 -5.70
C ALA A 4 -15.40 4.32 -6.96
N ASP A 5 -15.74 3.23 -7.63
CA ASP A 5 -15.05 2.76 -8.84
C ASP A 5 -15.33 3.71 -10.01
N GLN A 6 -16.58 4.18 -10.14
CA GLN A 6 -16.95 5.21 -11.12
C GLN A 6 -16.16 6.50 -10.91
N LEU A 7 -15.96 6.93 -9.66
CA LEU A 7 -15.13 8.09 -9.35
C LEU A 7 -13.66 7.87 -9.70
N ALA A 8 -13.12 6.67 -9.45
CA ALA A 8 -11.74 6.35 -9.81
C ALA A 8 -11.53 6.40 -11.34
N PHE A 9 -12.53 6.00 -12.11
CA PHE A 9 -12.54 6.14 -13.56
C PHE A 9 -12.62 7.61 -13.99
N CYS A 10 -13.55 8.38 -13.42
CA CYS A 10 -13.69 9.81 -13.72
C CYS A 10 -12.45 10.63 -13.35
N ASN A 11 -11.73 10.28 -12.28
CA ASN A 11 -10.52 11.01 -11.89
C ASN A 11 -9.38 10.89 -12.91
N ARG A 12 -9.38 9.83 -13.72
CA ARG A 12 -8.40 9.60 -14.79
C ARG A 12 -8.85 10.12 -16.16
N CYS A 13 -10.10 10.58 -16.27
CA CYS A 13 -10.67 11.12 -17.50
C CYS A 13 -10.30 12.60 -17.71
N LEU A 14 -9.95 12.96 -18.94
CA LEU A 14 -9.71 14.33 -19.42
C LEU A 14 -10.98 15.19 -19.30
N ASN A 15 -12.14 14.57 -19.48
CA ASN A 15 -13.44 15.24 -19.41
C ASN A 15 -13.91 15.45 -17.96
N LYS A 16 -13.06 15.33 -16.94
CA LYS A 16 -13.46 15.56 -15.55
C LYS A 16 -13.63 17.05 -15.25
N LYS A 17 -14.65 17.39 -14.48
CA LYS A 17 -14.89 18.75 -13.98
C LYS A 17 -15.30 18.70 -12.51
N PHE A 18 -14.76 19.62 -11.72
CA PHE A 18 -15.14 19.74 -10.32
C PHE A 18 -16.33 20.68 -10.16
N ASN A 19 -17.38 20.23 -9.48
CA ASN A 19 -18.53 21.04 -9.11
C ASN A 19 -18.65 21.10 -7.57
N PRO A 20 -18.65 22.28 -6.94
CA PRO A 20 -18.66 22.41 -5.48
C PRO A 20 -19.92 21.84 -4.81
N LYS A 21 -21.04 21.69 -5.54
CA LYS A 21 -22.28 21.09 -5.01
C LYS A 21 -22.39 19.58 -5.22
N LYS A 22 -21.74 19.05 -6.27
CA LYS A 22 -21.92 17.66 -6.74
C LYS A 22 -20.62 16.85 -6.74
N GLY A 23 -19.48 17.44 -6.41
CA GLY A 23 -18.16 16.80 -6.49
C GLY A 23 -17.66 16.65 -7.92
N VAL A 24 -16.97 15.54 -8.23
CA VAL A 24 -16.47 15.23 -9.57
C VAL A 24 -17.65 14.86 -10.49
N VAL A 25 -17.80 15.63 -11.57
CA VAL A 25 -18.81 15.46 -12.62
C VAL A 25 -18.14 15.36 -13.99
N CYS A 26 -18.86 14.84 -14.98
CA CYS A 26 -18.42 14.89 -16.37
C CYS A 26 -18.57 16.32 -16.91
N GLY A 27 -17.56 16.82 -17.62
CA GLY A 27 -17.54 18.12 -18.27
C GLY A 27 -18.45 18.20 -19.50
N LEU A 28 -18.77 17.04 -20.09
CA LEU A 28 -19.68 16.93 -21.24
C LEU A 28 -21.14 16.98 -20.82
N THR A 29 -21.52 16.20 -19.79
CA THR A 29 -22.92 16.09 -19.34
C THR A 29 -23.25 17.00 -18.16
N GLY A 30 -22.26 17.46 -17.40
CA GLY A 30 -22.46 18.22 -16.16
C GLY A 30 -23.00 17.39 -14.99
N GLU A 31 -23.10 16.07 -15.17
CA GLU A 31 -23.68 15.13 -14.21
C GLU A 31 -22.64 14.15 -13.65
N GLN A 32 -23.01 13.49 -12.55
CA GLN A 32 -22.19 12.44 -11.97
C GLN A 32 -22.21 11.20 -12.87
N ALA A 33 -21.14 10.40 -12.83
CA ALA A 33 -21.09 9.13 -13.52
C ALA A 33 -22.25 8.21 -13.11
N THR A 34 -23.00 7.74 -14.10
CA THR A 34 -24.12 6.79 -13.96
C THR A 34 -23.91 5.51 -14.78
N PHE A 35 -22.73 5.34 -15.38
CA PHE A 35 -22.43 4.18 -16.21
C PHE A 35 -22.12 2.92 -15.38
N ASP A 36 -22.46 1.76 -15.93
CA ASP A 36 -22.37 0.47 -15.22
C ASP A 36 -21.10 -0.32 -15.53
N ILE A 37 -20.53 -0.18 -16.73
CA ILE A 37 -19.35 -0.93 -17.19
C ILE A 37 -18.28 0.00 -17.75
N ASP A 38 -18.58 0.77 -18.81
CA ASP A 38 -17.67 1.75 -19.39
C ASP A 38 -18.35 3.11 -19.60
N CYS A 39 -17.55 4.11 -19.95
CA CYS A 39 -18.06 5.39 -20.45
C CYS A 39 -17.63 5.55 -21.91
N PRO A 40 -18.56 5.70 -22.87
CA PRO A 40 -18.24 5.80 -24.29
C PRO A 40 -17.48 7.10 -24.64
N ASP A 41 -17.62 8.13 -23.82
CA ASP A 41 -16.90 9.41 -23.98
C ASP A 41 -15.64 9.50 -23.10
N TYR A 42 -15.15 8.35 -22.62
CA TYR A 42 -13.93 8.31 -21.83
C TYR A 42 -12.72 8.69 -22.68
N ALA A 43 -12.01 9.73 -22.26
CA ALA A 43 -10.73 10.11 -22.83
C ALA A 43 -9.71 10.11 -21.70
N GLU A 44 -8.70 9.24 -21.77
CA GLU A 44 -7.68 9.15 -20.71
C GLU A 44 -6.77 10.39 -20.70
N ASP A 45 -6.61 11.01 -19.53
CA ASP A 45 -5.64 12.08 -19.33
C ASP A 45 -4.29 11.50 -18.88
N LYS A 46 -3.38 11.34 -19.85
CA LYS A 46 -2.02 10.83 -19.62
C LYS A 46 -1.18 11.68 -18.66
N VAL A 47 -1.51 12.96 -18.51
CA VAL A 47 -0.82 13.87 -17.57
C VAL A 47 -1.34 13.66 -16.16
N ALA A 48 -2.66 13.56 -16.00
CA ALA A 48 -3.27 13.28 -14.70
C ALA A 48 -2.85 11.92 -14.14
N LYS A 49 -2.72 10.89 -14.98
CA LYS A 49 -2.24 9.55 -14.57
C LYS A 49 -0.85 9.60 -13.95
N LYS A 50 0.11 10.22 -14.67
CA LYS A 50 1.50 10.36 -14.17
C LYS A 50 1.59 11.14 -12.87
N GLU A 51 0.74 12.13 -12.68
CA GLU A 51 0.76 12.92 -11.45
C GLU A 51 0.21 12.10 -10.27
N GLN A 52 -0.87 11.35 -10.50
CA GLN A 52 -1.48 10.47 -9.50
C GLN A 52 -0.54 9.33 -9.09
N ASP A 53 0.14 8.69 -10.05
CA ASP A 53 1.15 7.65 -9.78
C ASP A 53 2.30 8.19 -8.91
N ARG A 54 2.72 9.45 -9.12
CA ARG A 54 3.75 10.08 -8.29
C ARG A 54 3.27 10.37 -6.87
N TYR A 55 2.01 10.77 -6.69
CA TYR A 55 1.42 10.97 -5.37
C TYR A 55 1.28 9.65 -4.61
N ASP A 56 0.86 8.58 -5.29
CA ASP A 56 0.71 7.25 -4.69
C ASP A 56 2.07 6.62 -4.32
N ALA A 57 3.10 6.81 -5.16
CA ALA A 57 4.48 6.42 -4.85
C ALA A 57 5.02 7.17 -3.62
N ALA A 58 4.78 8.47 -3.52
CA ALA A 58 5.23 9.29 -2.39
C ALA A 58 4.49 8.94 -1.07
N GLN A 59 3.23 8.52 -1.15
CA GLN A 59 2.46 8.03 -0.01
C GLN A 59 2.96 6.66 0.48
N LYS A 60 3.21 5.71 -0.44
CA LYS A 60 3.78 4.40 -0.11
C LYS A 60 5.10 4.53 0.65
N ASP A 61 5.99 5.41 0.20
CA ASP A 61 7.27 5.68 0.87
C ASP A 61 7.12 6.20 2.32
N ARG A 62 6.08 6.98 2.60
CA ARG A 62 5.82 7.51 3.95
C ARG A 62 5.27 6.43 4.89
N VAL A 63 4.36 5.59 4.40
CA VAL A 63 3.80 4.47 5.17
C VAL A 63 4.87 3.41 5.46
N LEU A 64 5.73 3.11 4.48
CA LEU A 64 6.90 2.24 4.68
C LEU A 64 7.86 2.79 5.75
N LYS A 65 8.09 4.11 5.76
CA LYS A 65 8.94 4.75 6.79
C LYS A 65 8.38 4.60 8.20
N GLU A 66 7.06 4.73 8.39
CA GLU A 66 6.45 4.56 9.71
C GLU A 66 6.54 3.12 10.22
N GLU A 67 6.38 2.12 9.35
CA GLU A 67 6.52 0.71 9.74
C GLU A 67 7.97 0.32 10.08
N THR A 68 8.95 1.07 9.58
CA THR A 68 10.37 0.86 9.90
C THR A 68 10.84 1.55 11.19
N LEU A 69 9.97 1.93 12.14
CA LEU A 69 10.29 2.39 13.51
C LEU A 69 11.71 3.00 13.71
N GLY A 70 12.11 3.96 12.88
CA GLY A 70 13.42 4.62 12.99
C GLY A 70 14.69 3.76 12.79
N LEU A 71 14.60 2.48 12.39
CA LEU A 71 15.77 1.62 12.20
C LEU A 71 16.63 1.97 10.97
N ASN A 72 16.17 2.92 10.14
CA ASN A 72 16.87 3.31 8.92
C ASN A 72 18.21 4.03 9.19
N SER A 73 18.47 4.50 10.42
CA SER A 73 19.77 5.07 10.81
C SER A 73 20.88 4.03 10.94
N PHE A 74 20.56 2.74 10.96
CA PHE A 74 21.54 1.65 11.09
C PHE A 74 22.05 1.10 9.74
N GLY A 75 21.71 1.72 8.61
CA GLY A 75 22.24 1.32 7.30
C GLY A 75 21.75 -0.05 6.81
N VAL A 76 20.61 -0.52 7.33
CA VAL A 76 20.03 -1.83 6.98
C VAL A 76 19.17 -1.68 5.73
N LYS A 77 19.74 -2.03 4.57
CA LYS A 77 19.10 -1.86 3.25
C LYS A 77 17.90 -2.77 2.99
N ASN A 78 17.69 -3.82 3.79
CA ASN A 78 16.66 -4.83 3.57
C ASN A 78 15.84 -5.07 4.84
N GLN A 79 14.52 -4.89 4.77
CA GLN A 79 13.57 -5.18 5.85
C GLN A 79 13.67 -6.64 6.35
N LYS A 80 14.01 -7.58 5.45
CA LYS A 80 14.29 -8.99 5.77
C LYS A 80 15.47 -9.16 6.73
N THR A 81 16.48 -8.30 6.63
CA THR A 81 17.69 -8.34 7.49
C THR A 81 17.39 -7.82 8.89
N ALA A 82 16.59 -6.76 9.02
CA ALA A 82 16.17 -6.24 10.33
C ALA A 82 15.37 -7.29 11.12
N SER A 83 14.48 -8.02 10.45
CA SER A 83 13.72 -9.11 11.07
C SER A 83 14.64 -10.22 11.60
N TYR A 84 15.68 -10.59 10.85
CA TYR A 84 16.62 -11.63 11.27
C TYR A 84 17.43 -11.20 12.50
N ILE A 85 17.87 -9.95 12.57
CA ILE A 85 18.64 -9.40 13.70
C ILE A 85 17.84 -9.41 15.01
N ILE A 86 16.56 -9.02 14.97
CA ILE A 86 15.70 -9.04 16.16
C ILE A 86 15.48 -10.49 16.64
N LEU A 87 15.29 -11.41 15.69
CA LEU A 87 15.05 -12.82 15.96
C LEU A 87 16.30 -13.47 16.58
N THR A 88 17.49 -13.18 16.07
CA THR A 88 18.75 -13.70 16.64
C THR A 88 19.01 -13.17 18.04
N ILE A 89 18.79 -11.87 18.30
CA ILE A 89 18.93 -11.28 19.63
C ILE A 89 17.95 -11.92 20.63
N GLY A 90 16.70 -12.13 20.22
CA GLY A 90 15.67 -12.77 21.05
C GLY A 90 16.03 -14.21 21.43
N VAL A 91 16.57 -14.98 20.47
CA VAL A 91 17.03 -16.36 20.71
C VAL A 91 18.24 -16.39 21.67
N ILE A 92 19.19 -15.47 21.50
CA ILE A 92 20.37 -15.37 22.38
C ILE A 92 19.95 -15.10 23.84
N TRP A 93 19.04 -14.15 24.05
CA TRP A 93 18.52 -13.84 25.40
C TRP A 93 17.71 -14.98 26.01
N LEU A 94 16.96 -15.73 25.19
CA LEU A 94 16.21 -16.89 25.64
C LEU A 94 17.15 -18.01 26.13
N VAL A 95 18.21 -18.30 25.39
CA VAL A 95 19.22 -19.31 25.78
C VAL A 95 19.97 -18.87 27.03
N ALA A 96 20.37 -17.60 27.12
CA ALA A 96 21.03 -17.04 28.30
C ALA A 96 20.13 -17.07 29.56
N GLY A 97 18.83 -16.83 29.41
CA GLY A 97 17.86 -16.91 30.50
C GLY A 97 17.68 -18.34 31.03
N VAL A 98 17.61 -19.33 30.13
CA VAL A 98 17.55 -20.76 30.50
C VAL A 98 18.81 -21.20 31.25
N MET A 99 20.00 -20.75 30.82
CA MET A 99 21.26 -21.04 31.52
C MET A 99 21.36 -20.41 32.92
N ALA A 100 20.63 -19.31 33.17
CA ALA A 100 20.64 -18.58 34.43
C ALA A 100 19.50 -18.95 35.39
N ASP A 101 18.77 -20.05 35.12
CA ASP A 101 17.54 -20.47 35.84
C ASP A 101 16.48 -19.37 35.95
N ARG A 102 16.51 -18.40 35.02
CA ARG A 102 15.60 -17.26 34.97
C ARG A 102 14.81 -17.33 33.67
N ILE A 103 13.67 -18.01 33.74
CA ILE A 103 12.73 -18.04 32.62
C ILE A 103 12.11 -16.66 32.46
N PHE A 104 12.49 -16.02 31.38
CA PHE A 104 11.93 -14.78 30.93
C PHE A 104 10.91 -15.05 29.83
N PHE A 105 9.65 -14.70 30.06
CA PHE A 105 8.54 -14.94 29.11
C PHE A 105 8.45 -13.90 27.99
N TYR A 106 9.10 -12.74 28.14
CA TYR A 106 9.09 -11.67 27.15
C TYR A 106 9.65 -12.03 25.75
N PRO A 107 10.65 -12.92 25.57
CA PRO A 107 11.15 -13.24 24.24
C PRO A 107 10.11 -13.95 23.38
N PHE A 108 9.27 -14.81 23.98
CA PHE A 108 8.19 -15.49 23.25
C PHE A 108 7.12 -14.51 22.77
N VAL A 109 6.72 -13.57 23.63
CA VAL A 109 5.73 -12.54 23.28
C VAL A 109 6.26 -11.65 22.15
N LEU A 110 7.53 -11.23 22.22
CA LEU A 110 8.16 -10.42 21.17
C LEU A 110 8.31 -11.17 19.84
N ILE A 111 8.65 -12.46 19.87
CA ILE A 111 8.74 -13.30 18.66
C ILE A 111 7.35 -13.45 18.00
N ILE A 112 6.30 -13.72 18.79
CA ILE A 112 4.93 -13.85 18.26
C ILE A 112 4.47 -12.54 17.64
N VAL A 113 4.66 -11.40 18.33
CA VAL A 113 4.31 -10.08 17.80
C VAL A 113 5.11 -9.78 16.53
N GLY A 114 6.41 -10.06 16.52
CA GLY A 114 7.27 -9.89 15.35
C GLY A 114 6.82 -10.71 14.14
N VAL A 115 6.47 -11.99 14.33
CA VAL A 115 5.97 -12.86 13.27
C VAL A 115 4.62 -12.38 12.73
N VAL A 116 3.69 -11.98 13.61
CA VAL A 116 2.38 -11.46 13.19
C VAL A 116 2.51 -10.19 12.35
N LEU A 117 3.39 -9.27 12.74
CA LEU A 117 3.67 -8.06 11.96
C LEU A 117 4.32 -8.40 10.61
N ASN A 118 5.24 -9.37 10.59
CA ASN A 118 5.89 -9.82 9.35
C ASN A 118 4.89 -10.46 8.36
N VAL A 119 4.01 -11.34 8.84
CA VAL A 119 2.96 -11.96 8.01
C VAL A 119 1.98 -10.92 7.45
N ARG A 120 1.62 -9.91 8.25
CA ARG A 120 0.79 -8.79 7.79
C ARG A 120 1.51 -7.97 6.72
N ALA A 121 2.79 -7.67 6.91
CA ALA A 121 3.59 -6.94 5.94
C ALA A 121 3.70 -7.70 4.59
N VAL A 122 4.01 -9.01 4.63
CA VAL A 122 4.11 -9.83 3.40
C VAL A 122 2.76 -9.96 2.70
N ARG A 123 1.64 -10.02 3.43
CA ARG A 123 0.30 -10.02 2.83
C ARG A 123 0.03 -8.72 2.09
N LYS A 124 0.32 -7.59 2.72
CA LYS A 124 0.14 -6.27 2.13
C LYS A 124 1.00 -6.06 0.89
N GLU A 125 2.26 -6.51 0.93
CA GLU A 125 3.16 -6.45 -0.23
C GLU A 125 2.64 -7.29 -1.42
N ARG A 126 1.99 -8.44 -1.15
CA ARG A 126 1.33 -9.24 -2.19
C ARG A 126 0.06 -8.58 -2.73
N GLU A 127 -0.76 -7.98 -1.88
CA GLU A 127 -1.96 -7.26 -2.31
C GLU A 127 -1.59 -6.07 -3.20
N ASP A 128 -0.54 -5.33 -2.85
CA ASP A 128 -0.06 -4.20 -3.65
C ASP A 128 0.51 -4.65 -5.00
N LYS A 129 1.28 -5.75 -5.05
CA LYS A 129 1.76 -6.32 -6.32
C LYS A 129 0.63 -6.84 -7.20
N PHE A 130 -0.33 -7.55 -6.62
CA PHE A 130 -1.47 -8.07 -7.37
C PHE A 130 -2.31 -6.94 -7.99
N LYS A 131 -2.46 -5.83 -7.26
CA LYS A 131 -3.18 -4.66 -7.76
C LYS A 131 -2.42 -3.96 -8.89
N ASP A 132 -1.10 -3.87 -8.79
CA ASP A 132 -0.23 -3.29 -9.84
C ASP A 132 -0.25 -4.14 -11.13
N ASP A 133 -0.09 -5.46 -11.01
CA ASP A 133 -0.16 -6.40 -12.13
C ASP A 133 -1.53 -6.34 -12.82
N SER A 134 -2.62 -6.27 -12.04
CA SER A 134 -3.97 -6.12 -12.60
C SER A 134 -4.17 -4.78 -13.31
N VAL A 135 -3.46 -3.72 -12.92
CA VAL A 135 -3.55 -2.43 -13.61
C VAL A 135 -2.81 -2.46 -14.94
N ILE A 136 -1.70 -3.20 -15.04
CA ILE A 136 -0.92 -3.34 -16.28
C ILE A 136 -1.67 -4.15 -17.33
N ASP A 137 -2.29 -5.28 -16.96
CA ASP A 137 -3.05 -6.11 -17.91
C ASP A 137 -4.23 -5.36 -18.56
N ASN A 138 -4.84 -4.40 -17.84
CA ASN A 138 -5.93 -3.57 -18.37
C ASN A 138 -5.46 -2.41 -19.27
N ILE A 139 -4.15 -2.19 -19.44
CA ILE A 139 -3.60 -1.12 -20.30
C ILE A 139 -3.25 -1.65 -21.70
N ASP A 140 -3.06 -2.96 -21.86
CA ASP A 140 -2.63 -3.58 -23.11
C ASP A 140 -3.80 -4.07 -24.01
N GLU A 141 -5.06 -3.94 -23.56
CA GLU A 141 -6.27 -4.34 -24.30
C GLU A 141 -6.99 -3.17 -25.04
N ASP A 142 -6.50 -1.93 -24.95
CA ASP A 142 -7.02 -0.73 -25.66
C ASP A 142 -6.05 -0.20 -26.75
#